data_AF-D0LUD1-F1
#
_entry.id   AF-D0LUD1-F1
#
_cell.length_a   1.000
_cell.length_b   1.000
_cell.length_c   1.000
_cell.angle_alpha   90.00
_cell.angle_beta   90.00
_cell.angle_gamma   90.00
#
_symmetry.space_group_name_H-M   'P 1'
#
loop_
_entity.id
_entity.type
_entity.pdbx_description
1 polymer ?
#
loop_
_entity_poly.entity_id
_entity_poly.type
_entity_poly.pdbx_seq_one_letter_code
_entity_poly.pdbx_strand_id
1 'polypeptide(L)'
;MKLTVLPFRPGDTPATLDHVAELLVAALPERDRKTALNLLVNRILPVKLAGIEVHPKPDRLASIVHRDLARTLSGKPPNMRLHALQVAALEADILAIGRDALHIAIARYLVDTNADPGNELLMPWIKPEVEELRTCSVDVLARRAEARIRSLRAWQDRVRGEYPAEWARARERYIQVRGWLVAAETGEFEGVTGNLDDFLRDAQARERRGP
;
A
#
# COMPACT_ATOMS: atom_id res chain seq x y z
N MET A 1 17.53 4.44 -26.73
CA MET A 1 17.44 5.68 -25.93
C MET A 1 17.68 5.33 -24.45
N LYS A 2 18.80 5.76 -23.87
CA LYS A 2 19.08 5.56 -22.43
C LYS A 2 18.14 6.48 -21.65
N LEU A 3 17.46 5.93 -20.64
CA LEU A 3 16.66 6.68 -19.69
C LEU A 3 17.63 7.52 -18.85
N THR A 4 17.72 8.82 -19.13
CA THR A 4 18.51 9.73 -18.30
C THR A 4 17.71 9.99 -17.04
N VAL A 5 18.20 9.50 -15.90
CA VAL A 5 17.66 9.84 -14.59
C VAL A 5 18.00 11.31 -14.36
N LEU A 6 17.10 12.21 -14.73
CA LEU A 6 17.25 13.62 -14.37
C LEU A 6 17.08 13.71 -12.85
N PRO A 7 18.09 14.21 -12.11
CA PRO A 7 17.93 14.44 -10.69
C PRO A 7 16.89 15.53 -10.49
N PHE A 8 15.97 15.32 -9.54
CA PHE A 8 15.16 16.40 -8.98
C PHE A 8 16.12 17.49 -8.50
N ARG A 9 16.02 18.68 -9.09
CA ARG A 9 16.80 19.83 -8.65
C ARG A 9 16.20 20.32 -7.32
N PRO A 10 17.00 20.43 -6.25
CA PRO A 10 16.52 21.04 -5.02
C PRO A 10 16.18 22.52 -5.30
N GLY A 11 14.95 22.95 -5.00
CA GLY A 11 14.59 24.38 -4.96
C GLY A 11 13.39 24.81 -5.81
N ASP A 12 13.03 24.08 -6.87
CA ASP A 12 11.95 24.49 -7.76
C ASP A 12 10.74 23.57 -7.62
N THR A 13 9.82 23.93 -6.72
CA THR A 13 8.52 23.24 -6.46
C THR A 13 8.66 21.82 -5.87
N PRO A 14 7.91 21.48 -4.79
CA PRO A 14 7.92 20.10 -4.29
C PRO A 14 7.52 19.14 -5.41
N ALA A 15 8.24 18.03 -5.53
CA ALA A 15 7.94 17.01 -6.52
C ALA A 15 6.50 16.49 -6.36
N THR A 16 5.60 16.88 -7.26
CA THR A 16 4.21 16.39 -7.27
C THR A 16 4.15 14.99 -7.87
N LEU A 17 3.08 14.24 -7.54
CA LEU A 17 2.78 12.95 -8.17
C LEU A 17 2.78 13.06 -9.70
N ASP A 18 2.15 14.12 -10.21
CA ASP A 18 2.05 14.38 -11.65
C ASP A 18 3.41 14.64 -12.27
N HIS A 19 4.27 15.41 -11.61
CA HIS A 19 5.62 15.66 -12.10
C HIS A 19 6.47 14.38 -12.17
N VAL A 20 6.40 13.51 -11.15
CA VAL A 20 7.06 12.19 -11.17
C VAL A 20 6.52 11.34 -12.31
N ALA A 21 5.21 11.35 -12.54
CA ALA A 21 4.57 10.58 -13.59
C ALA A 21 5.00 11.06 -14.99
N GLU A 22 5.01 12.36 -15.25
CA GLU A 22 5.40 12.96 -16.52
C GLU A 22 6.84 12.58 -16.92
N LEU A 23 7.78 12.67 -15.97
CA LEU A 23 9.17 12.28 -16.19
C LEU A 23 9.30 10.80 -16.60
N LEU A 24 8.53 9.92 -15.96
CA LEU A 24 8.54 8.48 -16.27
C LEU A 24 7.88 8.18 -17.62
N VAL A 25 6.78 8.87 -17.94
CA VAL A 25 6.02 8.66 -19.19
C VAL A 25 6.79 9.09 -20.43
N ALA A 26 7.60 10.15 -20.33
CA ALA A 26 8.44 10.62 -21.44
C ALA A 26 9.35 9.52 -22.02
N ALA A 27 9.71 8.53 -21.21
CA ALA A 27 10.55 7.40 -21.60
C ALA A 27 9.82 6.22 -22.24
N LEU A 28 8.50 6.27 -22.36
CA LEU A 28 7.71 5.25 -23.05
C LEU A 28 7.45 5.63 -24.52
N PRO A 29 7.24 4.62 -25.39
CA PRO A 29 6.72 4.84 -26.74
C PRO A 29 5.44 5.67 -26.71
N GLU A 30 5.28 6.59 -27.65
CA GLU A 30 4.17 7.55 -27.67
C GLU A 30 2.79 6.90 -27.52
N ARG A 31 2.57 5.79 -28.23
CA ARG A 31 1.34 4.99 -28.17
C ARG A 31 0.97 4.48 -26.77
N ASP A 32 1.95 4.30 -25.88
CA ASP A 32 1.76 3.71 -24.55
C ASP A 32 1.62 4.78 -23.45
N ARG A 33 1.92 6.05 -23.76
CA ARG A 33 2.07 7.13 -22.77
C ARG A 33 0.80 7.40 -21.99
N LYS A 34 -0.37 7.44 -22.64
CA LYS A 34 -1.66 7.68 -21.97
C LYS A 34 -1.99 6.58 -20.95
N THR A 35 -1.82 5.32 -21.35
CA THR A 35 -2.06 4.17 -20.47
C THR A 35 -1.06 4.14 -19.31
N ALA A 36 0.21 4.42 -19.58
CA ALA A 36 1.25 4.50 -18.57
C ALA A 36 1.00 5.61 -17.54
N LEU A 37 0.61 6.81 -18.01
CA LEU A 37 0.25 7.93 -17.14
C LEU A 37 -0.88 7.54 -16.19
N ASN A 38 -1.93 6.91 -16.72
CA ASN A 38 -3.05 6.43 -15.92
C ASN A 38 -2.62 5.41 -14.84
N LEU A 39 -1.74 4.45 -15.18
CA LEU A 39 -1.21 3.49 -14.21
C LEU A 39 -0.36 4.17 -13.13
N LEU A 40 0.47 5.14 -13.51
CA LEU A 40 1.35 5.85 -12.60
C LEU A 40 0.56 6.70 -11.62
N VAL A 41 -0.31 7.59 -12.11
CA VAL A 41 -1.04 8.56 -11.30
C VAL A 41 -2.10 7.89 -10.42
N ASN A 42 -2.84 6.91 -10.94
CA ASN A 42 -4.00 6.38 -10.22
C ASN A 42 -3.72 5.11 -9.40
N ARG A 43 -2.60 4.42 -9.64
CA ARG A 43 -2.35 3.11 -9.01
C ARG A 43 -0.98 3.01 -8.35
N ILE A 44 0.08 3.41 -9.04
CA ILE A 44 1.46 3.17 -8.56
C ILE A 44 1.91 4.25 -7.57
N LEU A 45 1.89 5.51 -8.00
CA LEU A 45 2.47 6.61 -7.24
C LEU A 45 1.71 6.93 -5.94
N PRO A 46 0.36 6.91 -5.87
CA PRO A 46 -0.35 7.13 -4.62
C PRO A 46 0.06 6.14 -3.51
N VAL A 47 0.43 4.92 -3.89
CA VAL A 47 0.88 3.89 -2.95
C VAL A 47 2.35 4.07 -2.61
N LYS A 48 3.22 4.27 -3.61
CA LYS A 48 4.67 4.43 -3.38
C LYS A 48 5.06 5.73 -2.71
N LEU A 49 4.23 6.77 -2.82
CA LEU A 49 4.43 8.09 -2.23
C LEU A 49 3.39 8.39 -1.15
N ALA A 50 2.76 7.36 -0.58
CA ALA A 50 1.85 7.53 0.54
C ALA A 50 2.53 8.30 1.69
N GLY A 51 1.89 9.36 2.16
CA GLY A 51 2.42 10.23 3.22
C GLY A 51 3.52 11.20 2.79
N ILE A 52 3.74 11.42 1.48
CA ILE A 52 4.74 12.37 0.99
C ILE A 52 4.57 13.79 1.55
N GLU A 53 3.33 14.25 1.71
CA GLU A 53 3.01 15.61 2.19
C GLU A 53 3.51 15.91 3.60
N VAL A 54 3.58 14.87 4.44
CA VAL A 54 4.03 14.96 5.84
C VAL A 54 5.43 14.36 6.05
N HIS A 55 6.07 13.89 4.97
CA HIS A 55 7.38 13.27 5.04
C HIS A 55 8.45 14.34 5.32
N PRO A 56 9.41 14.11 6.24
CA PRO A 56 10.41 15.13 6.60
C PRO A 56 11.36 15.51 5.44
N LYS A 57 11.40 14.69 4.38
CA LYS A 57 12.21 14.91 3.17
C LYS A 57 11.43 14.49 1.91
N PRO A 58 10.39 15.24 1.49
CA PRO A 58 9.46 14.80 0.45
C PRO A 58 10.15 14.62 -0.90
N ASP A 59 11.02 15.56 -1.29
CA ASP A 59 11.77 15.49 -2.56
C ASP A 59 12.73 14.29 -2.61
N ARG A 60 13.30 13.91 -1.46
CA ARG A 60 14.16 12.73 -1.38
C ARG A 60 13.37 11.45 -1.60
N LEU A 61 12.17 11.35 -1.02
CA LEU A 61 11.27 10.21 -1.23
C LEU A 61 10.84 10.13 -2.70
N ALA A 62 10.38 11.24 -3.29
CA ALA A 62 10.02 11.33 -4.70
C ALA A 62 11.19 10.92 -5.62
N SER A 63 12.40 11.38 -5.34
CA SER A 63 13.60 11.02 -6.09
C SER A 63 13.93 9.52 -6.02
N ILE A 64 13.77 8.90 -4.85
CA ILE A 64 13.98 7.45 -4.68
C ILE A 64 12.96 6.66 -5.50
N VAL A 65 11.67 6.99 -5.37
CA VAL A 65 10.59 6.30 -6.10
C VAL A 65 10.76 6.47 -7.61
N HIS A 66 11.02 7.69 -8.08
CA HIS A 66 11.32 7.95 -9.48
C HIS A 66 12.51 7.11 -9.96
N ARG A 67 13.61 7.09 -9.22
CA ARG A 67 14.83 6.36 -9.59
C ARG A 67 14.58 4.85 -9.67
N ASP A 68 13.83 4.29 -8.75
CA ASP A 68 13.53 2.86 -8.73
C ASP A 68 12.59 2.46 -9.89
N LEU A 69 11.57 3.27 -10.19
CA LEU A 69 10.71 3.06 -11.35
C LEU A 69 11.49 3.25 -12.66
N ALA A 70 12.27 4.32 -12.78
CA ALA A 70 13.12 4.57 -13.96
C ALA A 70 14.12 3.44 -14.18
N ARG A 71 14.74 2.92 -13.11
CA ARG A 71 15.64 1.75 -13.19
C ARG A 71 14.90 0.53 -13.73
N THR A 72 13.71 0.25 -13.18
CA THR A 72 12.85 -0.87 -13.63
C THR A 72 12.52 -0.76 -15.12
N LEU A 73 12.11 0.42 -15.59
CA LEU A 73 11.77 0.66 -17.00
C LEU A 73 13.00 0.62 -17.92
N SER A 74 14.14 1.13 -17.45
CA SER A 74 15.39 1.14 -18.22
C SER A 74 15.96 -0.26 -18.45
N GLY A 75 15.73 -1.19 -17.51
CA GLY A 75 16.11 -2.60 -17.62
C GLY A 75 15.23 -3.41 -18.56
N LYS A 76 14.23 -2.81 -19.22
CA LYS A 76 13.32 -3.48 -20.15
C LYS A 76 13.42 -2.91 -21.57
N PRO A 77 13.26 -3.76 -22.61
CA PRO A 77 13.05 -3.30 -23.98
C PRO A 77 11.86 -2.31 -24.06
N PRO A 78 11.90 -1.30 -24.95
CA PRO A 78 10.86 -0.26 -25.02
C PRO A 78 9.43 -0.79 -25.11
N ASN A 79 9.19 -1.85 -25.89
CA ASN A 79 7.90 -2.51 -26.05
C ASN A 79 7.41 -3.28 -24.81
N MET A 80 8.29 -3.53 -23.83
CA MET A 80 7.96 -4.24 -22.58
C MET A 80 7.77 -3.29 -21.38
N ARG A 81 8.01 -1.98 -21.55
CA ARG A 81 7.94 -1.01 -20.46
C ARG A 81 6.53 -0.81 -19.92
N LEU A 82 5.52 -0.78 -20.81
CA LEU A 82 4.12 -0.70 -20.38
C LEU A 82 3.74 -1.92 -19.55
N HIS A 83 4.16 -3.13 -19.98
CA HIS A 83 3.93 -4.35 -19.22
C HIS A 83 4.60 -4.31 -17.84
N ALA A 84 5.83 -3.78 -17.73
CA ALA A 84 6.48 -3.58 -16.44
C ALA A 84 5.70 -2.62 -15.52
N LEU A 85 5.09 -1.56 -16.07
CA LEU A 85 4.19 -0.69 -15.30
C LEU A 85 2.89 -1.39 -14.90
N GLN A 86 2.33 -2.26 -15.76
CA GLN A 86 1.16 -3.06 -15.40
C GLN A 86 1.48 -3.96 -14.20
N VAL A 87 2.61 -4.67 -14.23
CA VAL A 87 3.08 -5.50 -13.10
C VAL A 87 3.29 -4.66 -11.83
N ALA A 88 3.96 -3.51 -11.94
CA ALA A 88 4.14 -2.60 -10.80
C ALA A 88 2.80 -2.09 -10.24
N ALA A 89 1.80 -1.89 -11.10
CA ALA A 89 0.46 -1.51 -10.67
C ALA A 89 -0.30 -2.66 -9.99
N LEU A 90 -0.02 -3.93 -10.30
CA LEU A 90 -0.59 -5.07 -9.57
C LEU A 90 -0.03 -5.17 -8.15
N GLU A 91 1.28 -4.95 -8.01
CA GLU A 91 1.96 -4.87 -6.71
C GLU A 91 1.44 -3.72 -5.86
N ALA A 92 1.24 -2.54 -6.47
CA ALA A 92 0.70 -1.38 -5.80
C ALA A 92 -0.75 -1.63 -5.30
N ASP A 93 -1.60 -2.28 -6.10
CA ASP A 93 -2.97 -2.61 -5.68
C ASP A 93 -3.00 -3.48 -4.41
N ILE A 94 -2.21 -4.56 -4.36
CA ILE A 94 -2.22 -5.45 -3.18
C ILE A 94 -1.61 -4.78 -1.96
N LEU A 95 -0.64 -3.88 -2.14
CA LEU A 95 -0.10 -3.03 -1.06
C LEU A 95 -1.17 -2.08 -0.52
N ALA A 96 -1.93 -1.44 -1.39
CA ALA A 96 -3.02 -0.55 -0.98
C ALA A 96 -4.11 -1.32 -0.21
N ILE A 97 -4.55 -2.46 -0.73
CA ILE A 97 -5.53 -3.32 -0.04
C ILE A 97 -4.96 -3.80 1.31
N GLY A 98 -3.68 -4.17 1.36
CA GLY A 98 -3.02 -4.61 2.59
C GLY A 98 -2.92 -3.51 3.66
N ARG A 99 -2.61 -2.28 3.27
CA ARG A 99 -2.60 -1.13 4.19
C ARG A 99 -3.99 -0.89 4.78
N ASP A 100 -5.02 -0.86 3.92
CA ASP A 100 -6.40 -0.68 4.36
C ASP A 100 -6.85 -1.83 5.28
N ALA A 101 -6.50 -3.08 4.93
CA ALA A 101 -6.78 -4.25 5.75
C ALA A 101 -6.17 -4.15 7.14
N LEU A 102 -4.89 -3.75 7.22
CA LEU A 102 -4.20 -3.54 8.49
C LEU A 102 -4.89 -2.46 9.32
N HIS A 103 -5.24 -1.32 8.73
CA HIS A 103 -5.91 -0.23 9.44
C HIS A 103 -7.29 -0.65 9.98
N ILE A 104 -8.09 -1.38 9.18
CA ILE A 104 -9.40 -1.87 9.60
C ILE A 104 -9.23 -2.91 10.73
N ALA A 105 -8.26 -3.81 10.64
CA ALA A 105 -8.00 -4.82 11.66
C ALA A 105 -7.53 -4.21 12.99
N ILE A 106 -6.63 -3.23 12.95
CA ILE A 106 -6.21 -2.48 14.14
C ILE A 106 -7.40 -1.76 14.76
N ALA A 107 -8.17 -1.01 13.98
CA ALA A 107 -9.36 -0.31 14.48
C ALA A 107 -10.38 -1.28 15.11
N ARG A 108 -10.61 -2.44 14.48
CA ARG A 108 -11.47 -3.50 15.00
C ARG A 108 -10.99 -3.97 16.38
N TYR A 109 -9.71 -4.29 16.49
CA TYR A 109 -9.11 -4.77 17.75
C TYR A 109 -9.26 -3.74 18.88
N LEU A 110 -8.97 -2.46 18.59
CA LEU A 110 -9.08 -1.38 19.59
C LEU A 110 -10.52 -1.20 20.08
N VAL A 111 -11.51 -1.32 19.17
CA VAL A 111 -12.93 -1.23 19.51
C VAL A 111 -13.37 -2.43 20.37
N ASP A 112 -12.95 -3.65 20.02
CA ASP A 112 -13.34 -4.86 20.77
C ASP A 112 -12.74 -4.89 22.19
N THR A 113 -11.51 -4.41 22.34
CA THR A 113 -10.77 -4.45 23.60
C THR A 113 -10.93 -3.19 24.44
N ASN A 114 -11.54 -2.13 23.90
CA ASN A 114 -11.52 -0.78 24.48
C ASN A 114 -10.09 -0.32 24.85
N ALA A 115 -9.10 -0.69 24.02
CA ALA A 115 -7.71 -0.35 24.29
C ALA A 115 -7.48 1.16 24.28
N ASP A 116 -6.73 1.63 25.27
CA ASP A 116 -6.41 3.04 25.47
C ASP A 116 -5.47 3.56 24.37
N PRO A 117 -5.90 4.55 23.56
CA PRO A 117 -5.09 5.14 22.50
C PRO A 117 -3.89 5.94 23.05
N GLY A 118 -3.87 6.30 24.34
CA GLY A 118 -2.73 6.92 25.00
C GLY A 118 -1.54 5.97 25.27
N ASN A 119 -1.65 4.69 24.89
CA ASN A 119 -0.55 3.74 25.00
C ASN A 119 0.61 4.10 24.06
N GLU A 120 1.76 4.48 24.63
CA GLU A 120 2.98 4.80 23.88
C GLU A 120 3.42 3.68 22.93
N LEU A 121 3.17 2.40 23.28
CA LEU A 121 3.49 1.26 22.42
C LEU A 121 2.57 1.17 21.19
N LEU A 122 1.35 1.70 21.29
CA LEU A 122 0.39 1.69 20.17
C LEU A 122 0.56 2.90 19.27
N MET A 123 1.12 4.01 19.76
CA MET A 123 1.30 5.26 19.01
C MET A 123 1.86 5.10 17.58
N PRO A 124 2.86 4.24 17.30
CA PRO A 124 3.35 4.03 15.94
C PRO A 124 2.29 3.48 14.97
N TRP A 125 1.33 2.73 15.49
CA TRP A 125 0.26 2.02 14.78
C TRP A 125 -0.99 2.87 14.59
N ILE A 126 -1.23 3.85 15.48
CA ILE A 126 -2.39 4.74 15.46
C ILE A 126 -2.19 5.84 14.41
N LYS A 127 -2.45 5.51 13.14
CA LYS A 127 -2.48 6.47 12.02
C LYS A 127 -3.82 7.22 11.96
N PRO A 128 -3.90 8.39 11.29
CA PRO A 128 -5.16 9.12 11.13
C PRO A 128 -6.31 8.25 10.58
N GLU A 129 -6.02 7.33 9.67
CA GLU A 129 -7.02 6.40 9.13
C GLU A 129 -7.53 5.39 10.18
N VAL A 130 -6.66 4.93 11.09
CA VAL A 130 -7.04 4.07 12.22
C VAL A 130 -7.90 4.85 13.21
N GLU A 131 -7.52 6.10 13.50
CA GLU A 131 -8.29 7.02 14.35
C GLU A 131 -9.70 7.28 13.81
N GLU A 132 -9.83 7.52 12.50
CA GLU A 132 -11.15 7.64 11.88
C GLU A 132 -11.94 6.33 12.01
N LEU A 133 -11.32 5.20 11.67
CA LEU A 133 -11.97 3.89 11.68
C LEU A 133 -12.41 3.46 13.08
N ARG A 134 -11.63 3.71 14.14
CA ARG A 134 -11.99 3.26 15.50
C ARG A 134 -13.20 3.98 16.09
N THR A 135 -13.65 5.08 15.47
CA THR A 135 -14.91 5.74 15.83
C THR A 135 -16.13 5.07 15.20
N CYS A 136 -15.93 4.16 14.24
CA CYS A 136 -17.00 3.41 13.62
C CYS A 136 -17.51 2.28 14.53
N SER A 137 -18.75 1.85 14.33
CA SER A 137 -19.27 0.66 14.99
C SER A 137 -18.61 -0.62 14.45
N VAL A 138 -18.64 -1.67 15.26
CA VAL A 138 -18.25 -3.04 14.90
C VAL A 138 -18.82 -3.47 13.54
N ASP A 139 -20.13 -3.32 13.34
CA ASP A 139 -20.79 -3.70 12.09
C ASP A 139 -20.29 -2.90 10.87
N VAL A 140 -19.92 -1.63 11.06
CA VAL A 140 -19.36 -0.81 9.99
C VAL A 140 -17.96 -1.31 9.63
N LEU A 141 -17.14 -1.64 10.62
CA LEU A 141 -15.80 -2.20 10.40
C LEU A 141 -15.88 -3.58 9.70
N ALA A 142 -16.79 -4.45 10.15
CA ALA A 142 -17.00 -5.76 9.52
C ALA A 142 -17.45 -5.63 8.05
N ARG A 143 -18.39 -4.74 7.74
CA ARG A 143 -18.81 -4.49 6.34
C ARG A 143 -17.70 -3.88 5.47
N ARG A 144 -16.85 -3.01 6.06
CA ARG A 144 -15.67 -2.48 5.35
C ARG A 144 -14.66 -3.59 5.05
N ALA A 145 -14.42 -4.48 6.02
CA ALA A 145 -13.57 -5.65 5.83
C ALA A 145 -14.11 -6.58 4.73
N GLU A 146 -15.40 -6.92 4.78
CA GLU A 146 -16.08 -7.74 3.77
C GLU A 146 -15.97 -7.12 2.36
N ALA A 147 -16.18 -5.81 2.23
CA ALA A 147 -16.02 -5.10 0.96
C ALA A 147 -14.58 -5.20 0.42
N ARG A 148 -13.57 -5.09 1.29
CA ARG A 148 -12.17 -5.28 0.92
C ARG A 148 -11.81 -6.73 0.60
N ILE A 149 -12.45 -7.72 1.23
CA ILE A 149 -12.33 -9.13 0.86
C ILE A 149 -12.80 -9.35 -0.57
N ARG A 150 -13.93 -8.73 -0.97
CA ARG A 150 -14.40 -8.78 -2.37
C ARG A 150 -13.40 -8.14 -3.33
N SER A 151 -12.83 -6.98 -2.98
CA SER A 151 -11.78 -6.35 -3.80
C SER A 151 -10.52 -7.23 -3.92
N LEU A 152 -10.09 -7.89 -2.84
CA LEU A 152 -8.93 -8.77 -2.83
C LEU A 152 -9.16 -10.02 -3.68
N ARG A 153 -10.36 -10.61 -3.65
CA ARG A 153 -10.74 -11.74 -4.52
C ARG A 153 -10.76 -11.34 -5.99
N ALA A 154 -11.36 -10.19 -6.32
CA ALA A 154 -11.34 -9.67 -7.70
C ALA A 154 -9.90 -9.42 -8.20
N TRP A 155 -9.03 -8.90 -7.33
CA TRP A 155 -7.61 -8.76 -7.64
C TRP A 155 -6.95 -10.13 -7.88
N GLN A 156 -7.20 -11.13 -7.02
CA GLN A 156 -6.66 -12.48 -7.18
C GLN A 156 -7.09 -13.11 -8.49
N ASP A 157 -8.38 -13.08 -8.83
CA ASP A 157 -8.88 -13.75 -10.02
C ASP A 157 -8.25 -13.18 -11.30
N ARG A 158 -8.14 -11.85 -11.37
CA ARG A 158 -7.43 -11.16 -12.45
C ARG A 158 -5.95 -11.55 -12.51
N VAL A 159 -5.22 -11.45 -11.39
CA VAL A 159 -3.76 -11.67 -11.39
C VAL A 159 -3.42 -13.14 -11.62
N ARG A 160 -4.19 -14.07 -11.06
CA ARG A 160 -4.00 -15.50 -11.28
C ARG A 160 -4.26 -15.91 -12.73
N GLY A 161 -5.27 -15.32 -13.39
CA GLY A 161 -5.59 -15.61 -14.78
C GLY A 161 -4.63 -14.95 -15.78
N GLU A 162 -4.35 -13.66 -15.60
CA GLU A 162 -3.60 -12.86 -16.58
C GLU A 162 -2.08 -12.81 -16.30
N TYR A 163 -1.65 -12.99 -15.04
CA TYR A 163 -0.26 -12.81 -14.60
C TYR A 163 0.19 -13.92 -13.62
N PRO A 164 0.22 -15.20 -14.05
CA PRO A 164 0.43 -16.34 -13.15
C PRO A 164 1.77 -16.31 -12.40
N ALA A 165 2.83 -15.78 -13.02
CA ALA A 165 4.13 -15.61 -12.37
C ALA A 165 4.08 -14.57 -11.23
N GLU A 166 3.29 -13.51 -11.41
CA GLU A 166 3.14 -12.46 -10.40
C GLU A 166 2.19 -12.88 -9.29
N TRP A 167 1.18 -13.70 -9.60
CA TRP A 167 0.40 -14.39 -8.57
C TRP A 167 1.29 -15.25 -7.66
N ALA A 168 2.19 -16.06 -8.24
CA ALA A 168 3.08 -16.90 -7.45
C ALA A 168 3.93 -16.10 -6.45
N ARG A 169 4.42 -14.92 -6.86
CA ARG A 169 5.19 -14.02 -6.00
C ARG A 169 4.34 -13.32 -4.93
N ALA A 170 3.10 -12.97 -5.26
CA ALA A 170 2.22 -12.24 -4.37
C ALA A 170 1.37 -13.13 -3.45
N ARG A 171 1.42 -14.45 -3.61
CA ARG A 171 0.57 -15.42 -2.89
C ARG A 171 0.68 -15.30 -1.37
N GLU A 172 1.89 -15.16 -0.84
CA GLU A 172 2.11 -15.02 0.61
C GLU A 172 1.46 -13.74 1.15
N ARG A 173 1.70 -12.60 0.48
CA ARG A 173 1.05 -11.34 0.83
C ARG A 173 -0.47 -11.43 0.70
N TYR A 174 -1.00 -12.10 -0.32
CA TYR A 174 -2.44 -12.31 -0.45
C TYR A 174 -3.01 -13.05 0.76
N ILE A 175 -2.36 -14.14 1.20
CA ILE A 175 -2.80 -14.93 2.36
C ILE A 175 -2.79 -14.06 3.61
N GLN A 176 -1.71 -13.31 3.82
CA GLN A 176 -1.56 -12.40 4.95
C GLN A 176 -2.67 -11.33 4.98
N VAL A 177 -2.86 -10.59 3.88
CA VAL A 177 -3.87 -9.53 3.78
C VAL A 177 -5.28 -10.09 3.96
N ARG A 178 -5.56 -11.28 3.41
CA ARG A 178 -6.83 -11.97 3.64
C ARG A 178 -7.02 -12.33 5.11
N GLY A 179 -5.98 -12.82 5.78
CA GLY A 179 -6.02 -13.12 7.22
C GLY A 179 -6.38 -11.90 8.06
N TRP A 180 -5.76 -10.74 7.76
CA TRP A 180 -6.06 -9.48 8.45
C TRP A 180 -7.52 -9.04 8.25
N LEU A 181 -8.03 -9.14 7.01
CA LEU A 181 -9.42 -8.79 6.71
C LEU A 181 -10.43 -9.74 7.39
N VAL A 182 -10.13 -11.05 7.43
CA VAL A 182 -10.98 -12.01 8.14
C VAL A 182 -11.00 -11.72 9.63
N ALA A 183 -9.84 -11.46 10.24
CA ALA A 183 -9.76 -11.07 11.65
C ALA A 183 -10.56 -9.78 11.93
N ALA A 184 -10.48 -8.81 11.02
CA ALA A 184 -11.27 -7.58 11.13
C ALA A 184 -12.78 -7.81 10.98
N GLU A 185 -13.19 -8.76 10.12
CA GLU A 185 -14.59 -9.12 9.89
C GLU A 185 -15.19 -9.86 11.09
N THR A 186 -14.46 -10.83 11.65
CA THR A 186 -14.97 -11.71 12.72
C THR A 186 -14.66 -11.21 14.13
N GLY A 187 -13.62 -10.39 14.30
CA GLY A 187 -13.05 -10.06 15.60
C GLY A 187 -12.12 -11.15 16.15
N GLU A 188 -11.81 -12.20 15.38
CA GLU A 188 -10.93 -13.28 15.79
C GLU A 188 -9.51 -13.05 15.25
N PHE A 189 -8.57 -12.74 16.14
CA PHE A 189 -7.19 -12.37 15.79
C PHE A 189 -6.17 -13.51 15.93
N GLU A 190 -6.62 -14.74 16.21
CA GLU A 190 -5.73 -15.89 16.34
C GLU A 190 -5.06 -16.25 15.02
N GLY A 191 -3.75 -16.48 15.04
CA GLY A 191 -2.99 -16.96 13.89
C GLY A 191 -2.72 -15.91 12.79
N VAL A 192 -3.00 -14.62 13.04
CA VAL A 192 -2.57 -13.55 12.14
C VAL A 192 -1.04 -13.43 12.13
N THR A 193 -0.47 -12.86 11.07
CA THR A 193 0.99 -12.79 10.87
C THR A 193 1.47 -11.43 10.36
N GLY A 194 2.76 -11.15 10.52
CA GLY A 194 3.44 -9.91 10.12
C GLY A 194 2.95 -8.70 10.88
N ASN A 195 2.77 -7.56 10.21
CA ASN A 195 2.53 -6.27 10.88
C ASN A 195 1.33 -6.29 11.85
N LEU A 196 0.27 -7.05 11.57
CA LEU A 196 -0.85 -7.15 12.51
C LEU A 196 -0.47 -7.94 13.78
N ASP A 197 0.32 -9.01 13.64
CA ASP A 197 0.83 -9.77 14.78
C ASP A 197 1.80 -8.93 15.63
N ASP A 198 2.67 -8.14 14.98
CA ASP A 198 3.54 -7.19 15.70
C ASP A 198 2.73 -6.16 16.50
N PHE A 199 1.67 -5.59 15.91
CA PHE A 199 0.73 -4.72 16.62
C PHE A 199 0.08 -5.43 17.82
N LEU A 200 -0.40 -6.67 17.65
CA LEU A 200 -1.07 -7.42 18.73
C LEU A 200 -0.11 -7.72 19.88
N ARG A 201 1.16 -8.01 19.59
CA ARG A 201 2.18 -8.19 20.63
C ARG A 201 2.41 -6.90 21.42
N ASP A 202 2.48 -5.76 20.74
CA ASP A 202 2.61 -4.45 21.41
C ASP A 202 1.38 -4.14 22.28
N ALA A 203 0.18 -4.49 21.81
CA ALA A 203 -1.06 -4.34 22.57
C ALA A 203 -1.10 -5.23 23.83
N GLN A 204 -0.75 -6.50 23.69
CA GLN A 204 -0.76 -7.48 24.78
C GLN A 204 0.38 -7.29 25.78
N ALA A 205 1.50 -6.67 25.37
CA ALA A 205 2.60 -6.35 26.27
C ALA A 205 2.16 -5.41 27.41
N ARG A 206 1.08 -4.63 27.22
CA ARG A 206 0.46 -3.80 28.26
C ARG A 206 -0.36 -4.61 29.27
N GLU A 207 -1.17 -5.56 28.83
CA GLU A 207 -2.03 -6.36 29.73
C GLU A 207 -1.22 -7.11 30.80
N ARG A 208 0.00 -7.53 30.44
CA ARG A 208 0.91 -8.25 31.36
C ARG A 208 1.62 -7.35 32.36
N ARG A 209 1.64 -6.03 32.16
CA ARG A 209 2.36 -5.09 33.04
C ARG A 209 1.51 -4.53 34.18
N GLY A 210 0.19 -4.77 34.19
CA GLY A 210 -0.73 -4.27 35.22
C GLY A 210 -0.81 -2.73 35.26
N PRO A 211 -1.83 -2.15 35.90
CA PRO A 211 -1.85 -0.73 36.23
C PRO A 211 -0.76 -0.34 37.22
#